data_AF-A0ABD1KW58-F1
#
_entry.id   AF-A0ABD1KW58-F1
#
_cell.length_a   1.000
_cell.length_b   1.000
_cell.length_c   1.000
_cell.angle_alpha   90.00
_cell.angle_beta   90.00
_cell.angle_gamma   90.00
#
_symmetry.space_group_name_H-M   'P 1'
#
loop_
_entity.id
_entity.type
_entity.pdbx_description
1 polymer ?
#
loop_
_entity_poly.entity_id
_entity_poly.type
_entity_poly.pdbx_seq_one_letter_code
_entity_poly.pdbx_strand_id
1 'polypeptide(L)'
;MKEYFKDSRLCIGTGEFESDWQKLEVGIMAGCKVSPLAFTMAMEIVIRASKWVVGGERRREGLRLPPIRAFMDDITLLTTTVQCTKRLLERINTNLRWARMKIKPSKSRSISVTKGKVVEQKFTVEGLGRPVKSLGRWYNADLSDREQVEQLRKDVVEGLEKIDRSGLPGKLKLWCMQFGLFPRVMWPMSVYEVPSKVEKLERVVNSYVKKWLGVPRCLSSVALYGKGILQLPINSLVEEFKCAKVRTELLLTGSKDRIVSGLAPNPSKGRKWKPKVAVQEAEPQSQDVLHRRQRIGRCL
;
A
#
# COMPACT_ATOMS: atom_id res chain seq x y z
N MET A 1 -13.28 -15.09 23.85
CA MET A 1 -13.47 -13.69 23.37
C MET A 1 -14.61 -12.97 24.10
N LYS A 2 -15.78 -13.59 24.28
CA LYS A 2 -16.89 -13.00 25.04
C LYS A 2 -16.52 -12.67 26.50
N GLU A 3 -15.80 -13.57 27.17
CA GLU A 3 -15.30 -13.34 28.53
C GLU A 3 -14.27 -12.21 28.61
N TYR A 4 -13.37 -12.13 27.63
CA TYR A 4 -12.32 -11.10 27.57
C TYR A 4 -12.88 -9.67 27.53
N PHE A 5 -14.02 -9.46 26.85
CA PHE A 5 -14.65 -8.14 26.74
C PHE A 5 -15.80 -7.91 27.73
N LYS A 6 -16.12 -8.88 28.61
CA LYS A 6 -17.32 -8.85 29.46
C LYS A 6 -17.36 -7.66 30.41
N ASP A 7 -16.22 -7.31 30.99
CA ASP A 7 -16.08 -6.25 31.99
C ASP A 7 -15.17 -5.11 31.50
N SER A 8 -15.07 -4.94 30.17
CA SER A 8 -14.32 -3.82 29.60
C SER A 8 -14.94 -2.48 30.00
N ARG A 9 -14.11 -1.64 30.62
CA ARG A 9 -14.45 -0.25 30.98
C ARG A 9 -13.49 0.69 30.28
N LEU A 10 -13.98 1.88 29.94
CA LEU A 10 -13.17 2.94 29.36
C LEU A 10 -13.30 4.21 30.21
N CYS A 11 -12.22 4.97 30.27
CA CYS A 11 -12.17 6.32 30.80
C CYS A 11 -11.61 7.22 29.69
N ILE A 12 -12.12 8.45 29.58
CA ILE A 12 -11.62 9.46 28.64
C ILE A 12 -10.89 10.53 29.44
N GLY A 13 -9.57 10.59 29.28
CA GLY A 13 -8.73 11.65 29.81
C GLY A 13 -8.31 12.62 28.73
N THR A 14 -8.54 13.92 28.94
CA THR A 14 -7.87 15.04 28.29
C THR A 14 -7.03 15.77 29.35
N GLY A 15 -6.18 16.72 28.95
CA GLY A 15 -5.34 17.46 29.92
C GLY A 15 -6.13 18.24 30.98
N GLU A 16 -7.43 18.48 30.74
CA GLU A 16 -8.30 19.29 31.60
C GLU A 16 -9.49 18.50 32.18
N PHE A 17 -9.74 17.28 31.71
CA PHE A 17 -10.93 16.51 32.06
C PHE A 17 -10.66 15.01 32.08
N GLU A 18 -11.10 14.33 33.12
CA GLU A 18 -11.13 12.88 33.18
C GLU A 18 -12.57 12.42 33.47
N SER A 19 -13.10 11.53 32.64
CA SER A 19 -14.43 10.98 32.85
C SER A 19 -14.42 9.85 33.90
N ASP A 20 -15.56 9.55 34.50
CA ASP A 20 -15.70 8.30 35.24
C ASP A 20 -15.53 7.06 34.34
N TRP A 21 -15.27 5.92 34.97
CA TRP A 21 -15.22 4.62 34.28
C TRP A 21 -16.57 4.22 33.73
N GLN A 22 -16.68 4.17 32.41
CA GLN A 22 -17.89 3.78 31.69
C GLN A 22 -17.77 2.35 31.18
N LYS A 23 -18.84 1.56 31.30
CA LYS A 23 -18.89 0.20 30.74
C LYS A 23 -19.02 0.28 29.22
N LEU A 24 -18.16 -0.46 28.50
CA LEU A 24 -18.21 -0.52 27.04
C LEU A 24 -19.30 -1.50 26.59
N GLU A 25 -20.42 -0.99 26.07
CA GLU A 25 -21.53 -1.83 25.56
C GLU A 25 -21.39 -2.22 24.09
N VAL A 26 -20.94 -1.26 23.26
CA VAL A 26 -20.79 -1.44 21.81
C VAL A 26 -19.41 -1.00 21.39
N GLY A 27 -18.69 -1.89 20.71
CA GLY A 27 -17.36 -1.62 20.16
C GLY A 27 -16.29 -2.46 20.82
N ILE A 28 -15.06 -2.20 20.39
CA ILE A 28 -13.83 -2.85 20.83
C ILE A 28 -12.81 -1.77 21.15
N MET A 29 -11.93 -2.02 22.11
CA MET A 29 -10.94 -1.02 22.51
C MET A 29 -9.85 -0.86 21.45
N ALA A 30 -9.65 0.37 20.96
CA ALA A 30 -8.50 0.72 20.14
C ALA A 30 -7.19 0.58 20.95
N GLY A 31 -6.13 0.04 20.34
CA GLY A 31 -4.86 -0.23 21.03
C GLY A 31 -4.78 -1.58 21.75
N CYS A 32 -5.91 -2.28 21.95
CA CYS A 32 -5.90 -3.65 22.47
C CYS A 32 -5.44 -4.64 21.39
N LYS A 33 -4.54 -5.57 21.75
CA LYS A 33 -3.97 -6.57 20.82
C LYS A 33 -5.01 -7.56 20.29
N VAL A 34 -6.08 -7.84 21.05
CA VAL A 34 -7.14 -8.79 20.67
C VAL A 34 -8.20 -8.14 19.77
N SER A 35 -8.39 -6.83 19.89
CA SER A 35 -9.43 -6.09 19.18
C SER A 35 -9.34 -6.21 17.64
N PRO A 36 -8.17 -6.05 16.98
CA PRO A 36 -8.06 -6.24 15.54
C PRO A 36 -8.48 -7.64 15.07
N LEU A 37 -8.20 -8.69 15.85
CA LEU A 37 -8.61 -10.06 15.53
C LEU A 37 -10.13 -10.22 15.63
N ALA A 38 -10.73 -9.71 16.71
CA ALA A 38 -12.18 -9.69 16.90
C ALA A 38 -12.89 -8.98 15.73
N PHE A 39 -12.37 -7.80 15.35
CA PHE A 39 -12.87 -7.03 14.23
C PHE A 39 -12.78 -7.79 12.91
N THR A 40 -11.62 -8.39 12.63
CA THR A 40 -11.39 -9.15 11.39
C THR A 40 -12.35 -10.34 11.29
N MET A 41 -12.60 -11.07 12.38
CA MET A 41 -13.57 -12.16 12.38
C MET A 41 -15.00 -11.69 12.12
N ALA A 42 -15.42 -10.59 12.76
CA ALA A 42 -16.75 -10.01 12.55
C ALA A 42 -16.93 -9.54 11.10
N MET A 43 -15.94 -8.84 10.55
CA MET A 43 -15.95 -8.38 9.16
C MET A 43 -15.94 -9.54 8.16
N GLU A 44 -15.19 -10.62 8.42
CA GLU A 44 -15.17 -11.80 7.56
C GLU A 44 -16.56 -12.45 7.46
N ILE A 45 -17.31 -12.52 8.56
CA ILE A 45 -18.70 -13.01 8.56
C ILE A 45 -19.58 -12.13 7.64
N VAL A 46 -19.50 -10.81 7.80
CA VAL A 46 -20.25 -9.84 6.97
C VAL A 46 -19.90 -9.97 5.49
N ILE A 47 -18.60 -10.09 5.17
CA ILE A 47 -18.11 -10.23 3.80
C ILE A 47 -18.61 -11.54 3.19
N ARG A 48 -18.49 -12.68 3.90
CA ARG A 48 -18.96 -13.98 3.43
C ARG A 48 -20.48 -14.02 3.22
N ALA A 49 -21.25 -13.39 4.09
CA ALA A 49 -22.71 -13.30 3.95
C ALA A 49 -23.16 -12.41 2.78
N SER A 50 -22.24 -11.59 2.25
CA SER A 50 -22.51 -10.64 1.17
C SER A 50 -21.98 -11.09 -0.19
N LYS A 51 -20.86 -11.84 -0.22
CA LYS A 51 -20.13 -12.15 -1.45
C LYS A 51 -20.89 -13.02 -2.46
N TRP A 52 -21.88 -13.80 -2.03
CA TRP A 52 -22.61 -14.74 -2.90
C TRP A 52 -23.69 -14.07 -3.76
N VAL A 53 -23.97 -12.80 -3.53
CA VAL A 53 -25.04 -12.06 -4.23
C VAL A 53 -24.63 -11.67 -5.65
N VAL A 54 -23.33 -11.53 -5.89
CA VAL A 54 -22.75 -11.29 -7.22
C VAL A 54 -21.47 -12.09 -7.32
N GLY A 55 -21.18 -12.68 -8.48
CA GLY A 55 -20.03 -13.58 -8.52
C GLY A 55 -18.65 -12.91 -8.68
N GLY A 56 -18.58 -11.60 -8.97
CA GLY A 56 -17.31 -10.88 -9.23
C GLY A 56 -16.90 -10.82 -10.71
N GLU A 57 -15.70 -10.31 -10.97
CA GLU A 57 -15.18 -9.99 -12.32
C GLU A 57 -14.38 -11.16 -12.90
N ARG A 58 -14.75 -11.66 -14.07
CA ARG A 58 -14.01 -12.73 -14.76
C ARG A 58 -12.81 -12.14 -15.49
N ARG A 59 -11.62 -12.69 -15.28
CA ARG A 59 -10.41 -12.34 -16.03
C ARG A 59 -10.09 -13.38 -17.10
N ARG A 60 -9.12 -13.04 -17.95
CA ARG A 60 -8.49 -14.02 -18.86
C ARG A 60 -7.97 -15.17 -18.01
N GLU A 61 -8.04 -16.40 -18.52
CA GLU A 61 -7.68 -17.65 -17.80
C GLU A 61 -8.76 -18.23 -16.85
N GLY A 62 -10.00 -17.73 -16.90
CA GLY A 62 -11.12 -18.33 -16.15
C GLY A 62 -11.14 -18.04 -14.65
N LEU A 63 -10.09 -17.39 -14.12
CA LEU A 63 -10.04 -16.89 -12.76
C LEU A 63 -11.01 -15.71 -12.56
N ARG A 64 -11.55 -15.60 -11.35
CA ARG A 64 -12.54 -14.59 -10.98
C ARG A 64 -12.04 -13.73 -9.82
N LEU A 65 -11.97 -12.43 -10.03
CA LEU A 65 -11.68 -11.48 -8.96
C LEU A 65 -12.89 -11.39 -8.03
N PRO A 66 -12.69 -11.44 -6.71
CA PRO A 66 -13.78 -11.32 -5.77
C PRO A 66 -14.43 -9.92 -5.89
N PRO A 67 -15.77 -9.84 -5.75
CA PRO A 67 -16.49 -8.58 -5.85
C PRO A 67 -16.27 -7.64 -4.66
N ILE A 68 -15.79 -8.18 -3.54
CA ILE A 68 -15.50 -7.45 -2.31
C ILE A 68 -14.01 -7.58 -2.03
N ARG A 69 -13.35 -6.45 -1.78
CA ARG A 69 -12.01 -6.38 -1.21
C ARG A 69 -12.09 -5.55 0.05
N ALA A 70 -11.52 -6.02 1.14
CA ALA A 70 -11.58 -5.32 2.41
C ALA A 70 -10.21 -5.28 3.06
N PHE A 71 -9.92 -4.18 3.73
CA PHE A 71 -8.80 -4.03 4.63
C PHE A 71 -9.28 -3.23 5.84
N MET A 72 -9.38 -3.92 6.99
CA MET A 72 -10.06 -3.36 8.15
C MET A 72 -11.47 -2.83 7.77
N ASP A 73 -11.78 -1.57 8.06
CA ASP A 73 -13.05 -0.91 7.77
C ASP A 73 -13.18 -0.43 6.31
N ASP A 74 -12.07 -0.34 5.58
CA ASP A 74 -12.07 0.05 4.17
C ASP A 74 -12.53 -1.12 3.28
N ILE A 75 -13.76 -1.02 2.77
CA ILE A 75 -14.33 -1.97 1.80
C ILE A 75 -14.38 -1.33 0.42
N THR A 76 -13.82 -2.02 -0.57
CA THR A 76 -13.89 -1.67 -2.00
C THR A 76 -14.71 -2.73 -2.74
N LEU A 77 -15.75 -2.27 -3.45
CA LEU A 77 -16.59 -3.12 -4.30
C LEU A 77 -16.14 -3.00 -5.76
N LEU A 78 -15.98 -4.12 -6.44
CA LEU A 78 -15.63 -4.17 -7.86
C LEU A 78 -16.57 -5.11 -8.60
N THR A 79 -17.34 -4.56 -9.53
CA THR A 79 -18.43 -5.25 -10.23
C THR A 79 -18.49 -4.81 -11.69
N THR A 80 -19.08 -5.65 -12.55
CA THR A 80 -19.23 -5.41 -13.99
C THR A 80 -20.35 -4.44 -14.34
N THR A 81 -21.45 -4.46 -13.56
CA THR A 81 -22.68 -3.73 -13.89
C THR A 81 -23.20 -2.94 -12.71
N VAL A 82 -23.91 -1.85 -13.01
CA VAL A 82 -24.54 -0.98 -12.01
C VAL A 82 -25.55 -1.76 -11.15
N GLN A 83 -26.34 -2.65 -11.75
CA GLN A 83 -27.31 -3.48 -11.03
C GLN A 83 -26.61 -4.42 -10.03
N CYS A 84 -25.50 -5.05 -10.43
CA CYS A 84 -24.71 -5.87 -9.52
C CYS A 84 -24.16 -5.06 -8.35
N THR A 85 -23.67 -3.84 -8.61
CA THR A 85 -23.17 -2.94 -7.56
C THR A 85 -24.29 -2.57 -6.57
N LYS A 86 -25.47 -2.17 -7.06
CA LYS A 86 -26.62 -1.81 -6.21
C LYS A 86 -27.03 -2.98 -5.31
N ARG A 87 -27.21 -4.15 -5.90
CA ARG A 87 -27.59 -5.38 -5.18
C ARG A 87 -26.57 -5.78 -4.12
N LEU A 88 -25.27 -5.68 -4.45
CA LEU A 88 -24.19 -5.98 -3.51
C LEU A 88 -24.13 -4.96 -2.37
N LEU A 89 -24.26 -3.67 -2.69
CA LEU A 89 -24.22 -2.57 -1.72
C LEU A 89 -25.37 -2.67 -0.72
N GLU A 90 -26.59 -2.95 -1.21
CA GLU A 90 -27.75 -3.19 -0.37
C GLU A 90 -27.54 -4.37 0.57
N ARG A 91 -27.02 -5.50 0.05
CA ARG A 91 -26.72 -6.67 0.88
C ARG A 91 -25.71 -6.36 1.98
N ILE A 92 -24.62 -5.68 1.63
CA ILE A 92 -23.58 -5.30 2.59
C ILE A 92 -24.15 -4.36 3.65
N ASN A 93 -24.93 -3.35 3.26
CA ASN A 93 -25.56 -2.43 4.20
C ASN A 93 -26.50 -3.15 5.17
N THR A 94 -27.31 -4.10 4.69
CA THR A 94 -28.16 -4.93 5.55
C THR A 94 -27.35 -5.77 6.54
N ASN A 95 -26.29 -6.43 6.07
CA ASN A 95 -25.45 -7.27 6.93
C ASN A 95 -24.64 -6.45 7.95
N LEU A 96 -24.18 -5.25 7.57
CA LEU A 96 -23.52 -4.32 8.49
C LEU A 96 -24.49 -3.82 9.56
N ARG A 97 -25.73 -3.45 9.18
CA ARG A 97 -26.77 -3.05 10.15
C ARG A 97 -27.10 -4.18 11.11
N TRP A 98 -27.19 -5.42 10.63
CA TRP A 98 -27.36 -6.60 11.48
C TRP A 98 -26.22 -6.73 12.50
N ALA A 99 -24.98 -6.47 12.07
CA ALA A 99 -23.81 -6.45 12.94
C ALA A 99 -23.66 -5.14 13.76
N ARG A 100 -24.70 -4.29 13.81
CA ARG A 100 -24.72 -2.97 14.50
C ARG A 100 -23.63 -2.00 14.02
N MET A 101 -23.17 -2.15 12.78
CA MET A 101 -22.25 -1.24 12.10
C MET A 101 -23.00 -0.37 11.08
N LYS A 102 -22.43 0.79 10.76
CA LYS A 102 -23.00 1.74 9.78
C LYS A 102 -21.92 2.19 8.80
N ILE A 103 -22.27 2.25 7.51
CA ILE A 103 -21.44 2.86 6.48
C ILE A 103 -21.45 4.38 6.72
N LYS A 104 -20.28 5.03 6.59
CA LYS A 104 -20.16 6.49 6.66
C LYS A 104 -20.27 7.12 5.27
N PRO A 105 -21.43 7.68 4.86
CA PRO A 105 -21.65 8.13 3.48
C PRO A 105 -20.66 9.21 3.06
N SER A 106 -20.34 10.14 3.97
CA SER A 106 -19.39 11.22 3.68
C SER A 106 -17.98 10.74 3.32
N LYS A 107 -17.60 9.50 3.68
CA LYS A 107 -16.34 8.85 3.28
C LYS A 107 -16.51 7.86 2.11
N SER A 108 -17.72 7.47 1.76
CA SER A 108 -18.00 6.57 0.64
C SER A 108 -17.89 7.30 -0.70
N ARG A 109 -17.29 6.65 -1.68
CA ARG A 109 -17.11 7.17 -3.05
C ARG A 109 -17.35 6.06 -4.05
N SER A 110 -17.81 6.43 -5.24
CA SER A 110 -18.01 5.50 -6.35
C SER A 110 -17.56 6.09 -7.67
N ILE A 111 -17.02 5.24 -8.53
CA ILE A 111 -16.68 5.56 -9.91
C ILE A 111 -17.27 4.47 -10.80
N SER A 112 -17.95 4.88 -11.88
CA SER A 112 -18.48 3.96 -12.90
C SER A 112 -17.85 4.32 -14.23
N VAL A 113 -17.24 3.35 -14.90
CA VAL A 113 -16.53 3.55 -16.17
C VAL A 113 -17.15 2.66 -17.24
N THR A 114 -17.64 3.27 -18.31
CA THR A 114 -18.22 2.56 -19.46
C THR A 114 -17.51 3.00 -20.72
N LYS A 115 -16.95 2.04 -21.48
CA LYS A 115 -16.19 2.31 -22.72
C LYS A 115 -15.09 3.38 -22.54
N GLY A 116 -14.40 3.36 -21.41
CA GLY A 116 -13.32 4.30 -21.09
C GLY A 116 -13.76 5.71 -20.68
N LYS A 117 -15.07 5.96 -20.53
CA LYS A 117 -15.60 7.23 -20.04
C LYS A 117 -16.26 7.05 -18.67
N VAL A 118 -16.07 8.02 -17.79
CA VAL A 118 -16.78 8.03 -16.50
C VAL A 118 -18.24 8.36 -16.77
N VAL A 119 -19.12 7.48 -16.28
CA VAL A 119 -20.55 7.67 -16.30
C VAL A 119 -20.98 8.06 -14.89
N GLU A 120 -21.72 9.15 -14.77
CA GLU A 120 -22.31 9.52 -13.50
C GLU A 120 -23.40 8.51 -13.14
N GLN A 121 -23.16 7.74 -12.09
CA GLN A 121 -24.13 6.81 -11.52
C GLN A 121 -24.22 7.09 -10.03
N LYS A 122 -25.44 7.35 -9.56
CA LYS A 122 -25.72 7.56 -8.15
C LYS A 122 -26.04 6.21 -7.52
N PHE A 123 -25.16 5.77 -6.63
CA PHE A 123 -25.46 4.69 -5.70
C PHE A 123 -26.04 5.31 -4.43
N THR A 124 -27.05 4.66 -3.83
CA THR A 124 -27.88 5.18 -2.73
C THR A 124 -27.12 5.40 -1.41
N VAL A 125 -25.79 5.32 -1.42
CA VAL A 125 -24.92 5.70 -0.32
C VAL A 125 -24.16 6.93 -0.81
N GLU A 126 -24.65 8.11 -0.40
CA GLU A 126 -24.26 9.43 -0.91
C GLU A 126 -22.76 9.55 -1.22
N GLY A 127 -22.43 9.76 -2.50
CA GLY A 127 -21.07 10.00 -2.95
C GLY A 127 -21.01 10.16 -4.47
N LEU A 128 -21.08 11.42 -4.93
CA LEU A 128 -20.94 11.80 -6.35
C LEU A 128 -19.60 11.32 -6.94
N GLY A 129 -19.57 11.11 -8.26
CA GLY A 129 -18.50 10.56 -9.12
C GLY A 129 -17.13 11.23 -9.05
N ARG A 130 -16.54 11.28 -7.87
CA ARG A 130 -15.20 11.76 -7.56
C ARG A 130 -14.20 10.60 -7.65
N PRO A 131 -12.91 10.89 -7.89
CA PRO A 131 -11.87 9.86 -7.87
C PRO A 131 -11.89 9.08 -6.56
N VAL A 132 -11.77 7.76 -6.66
CA VAL A 132 -11.84 6.86 -5.50
C VAL A 132 -10.43 6.57 -5.02
N LYS A 133 -10.18 6.73 -3.73
CA LYS A 133 -8.92 6.31 -3.10
C LYS A 133 -9.15 5.01 -2.35
N SER A 134 -8.34 3.98 -2.62
CA SER A 134 -8.35 2.73 -1.87
C SER A 134 -6.91 2.33 -1.53
N LEU A 135 -6.63 2.13 -0.24
CA LEU A 135 -5.30 1.77 0.28
C LEU A 135 -4.15 2.65 -0.22
N GLY A 136 -4.40 3.95 -0.35
CA GLY A 136 -3.40 4.91 -0.85
C GLY A 136 -3.31 5.03 -2.37
N ARG A 137 -4.00 4.16 -3.13
CA ARG A 137 -4.07 4.23 -4.59
C ARG A 137 -5.29 5.03 -5.05
N TRP A 138 -5.08 5.99 -5.93
CA TRP A 138 -6.15 6.73 -6.60
C TRP A 138 -6.63 6.02 -7.87
N TYR A 139 -7.94 6.03 -8.07
CA TYR A 139 -8.63 5.52 -9.25
C TYR A 139 -9.42 6.65 -9.89
N ASN A 140 -8.94 7.10 -11.05
CA ASN A 140 -9.49 8.21 -11.83
C ASN A 140 -10.04 7.70 -13.17
N ALA A 141 -10.78 8.55 -13.88
CA ALA A 141 -11.36 8.27 -15.20
C ALA A 141 -10.35 7.68 -16.20
N ASP A 142 -9.16 8.29 -16.23
CA ASP A 142 -8.12 7.97 -17.20
C ASP A 142 -7.40 6.65 -16.90
N LEU A 143 -7.65 6.05 -15.72
CA LEU A 143 -6.96 4.86 -15.19
C LEU A 143 -5.43 4.94 -15.35
N SER A 144 -4.90 6.16 -15.30
CA SER A 144 -3.51 6.48 -15.59
C SER A 144 -2.80 6.92 -14.31
N ASP A 145 -1.60 6.41 -14.10
CA ASP A 145 -0.77 6.77 -12.94
C ASP A 145 0.02 8.09 -13.16
N ARG A 146 -0.15 8.79 -14.30
CA ARG A 146 0.66 9.96 -14.68
C ARG A 146 0.61 11.10 -13.65
N GLU A 147 -0.59 11.47 -13.23
CA GLU A 147 -0.81 12.53 -12.25
C GLU A 147 -0.18 12.18 -10.89
N GLN A 148 -0.36 10.93 -10.46
CA GLN A 148 0.19 10.44 -9.19
C GLN A 148 1.70 10.39 -9.20
N VAL A 149 2.31 10.08 -10.35
CA VAL A 149 3.77 10.13 -10.52
C VAL A 149 4.30 11.57 -10.45
N GLU A 150 3.58 12.55 -11.01
CA GLU A 150 3.98 13.96 -10.86
C GLU A 150 3.79 14.47 -9.43
N GLN A 151 2.71 14.05 -8.75
CA GLN A 151 2.51 14.40 -7.34
C GLN A 151 3.61 13.80 -6.46
N LEU A 152 3.96 12.53 -6.68
CA LEU A 152 5.09 11.88 -5.98
C LEU A 152 6.39 12.66 -6.15
N ARG A 153 6.66 13.16 -7.36
CA ARG A 153 7.85 13.99 -7.62
C ARG A 153 7.81 15.28 -6.78
N LYS A 154 6.66 15.96 -6.73
CA LYS A 154 6.49 17.18 -5.92
C LYS A 154 6.69 16.87 -4.43
N ASP A 155 6.09 15.80 -3.92
CA ASP A 155 6.17 15.40 -2.52
C ASP A 155 7.62 15.10 -2.10
N VAL A 156 8.40 14.46 -2.99
CA VAL A 156 9.83 14.19 -2.75
C VAL A 156 10.64 15.49 -2.71
N VAL A 157 10.41 16.40 -3.66
CA VAL A 157 11.12 17.69 -3.70
C VAL A 157 10.79 18.51 -2.46
N GLU A 158 9.51 18.61 -2.10
CA GLU A 158 9.06 19.32 -0.90
C GLU A 158 9.65 18.68 0.38
N GLY A 159 9.69 17.36 0.45
CA GLY A 159 10.31 16.63 1.56
C GLY A 159 11.81 16.92 1.69
N LEU A 160 12.54 16.93 0.58
CA LEU A 160 13.97 17.27 0.56
C LEU A 160 14.21 18.73 0.96
N GLU A 161 13.38 19.67 0.49
CA GLU A 161 13.47 21.08 0.87
C GLU A 161 13.22 21.29 2.37
N LYS A 162 12.22 20.60 2.95
CA LYS A 162 11.96 20.65 4.39
C LYS A 162 13.16 20.15 5.20
N ILE A 163 13.79 19.05 4.75
CA ILE A 163 15.00 18.54 5.37
C ILE A 163 16.17 19.53 5.20
N ASP A 164 16.33 20.11 4.03
CA ASP A 164 17.42 21.05 3.75
C ASP A 164 17.32 22.32 4.61
N ARG A 165 16.10 22.80 4.86
CA ARG A 165 15.80 23.96 5.72
C ARG A 165 15.85 23.65 7.21
N SER A 166 15.82 22.37 7.61
CA SER A 166 16.08 22.02 8.99
C SER A 166 17.52 22.43 9.34
N GLY A 167 17.74 23.17 10.43
CA GLY A 167 19.08 23.60 10.86
C GLY A 167 20.02 22.45 11.27
N LEU A 168 19.71 21.22 10.87
CA LEU A 168 20.43 20.01 11.19
C LEU A 168 21.79 19.94 10.46
N PRO A 169 22.81 19.34 11.10
CA PRO A 169 24.03 18.92 10.42
C PRO A 169 23.74 18.01 9.22
N GLY A 170 24.60 18.06 8.20
CA GLY A 170 24.41 17.31 6.95
C GLY A 170 24.24 15.79 7.14
N LYS A 171 24.97 15.19 8.09
CA LYS A 171 24.81 13.76 8.45
C LYS A 171 23.40 13.43 8.96
N LEU A 172 22.81 14.30 9.77
CA LEU A 172 21.44 14.11 10.28
C LEU A 172 20.39 14.36 9.19
N LYS A 173 20.64 15.28 8.25
CA LYS A 173 19.79 15.47 7.06
C LYS A 173 19.73 14.21 6.21
N LEU A 174 20.88 13.56 5.98
CA LEU A 174 20.95 12.27 5.28
C LEU A 174 20.18 11.18 6.02
N TRP A 175 20.31 11.13 7.35
CA TRP A 175 19.55 10.20 8.18
C TRP A 175 18.03 10.42 8.04
N CYS A 176 17.56 11.68 8.11
CA CYS A 176 16.16 12.03 7.91
C CYS A 176 15.66 11.65 6.51
N MET A 177 16.49 11.80 5.48
CA MET A 177 16.16 11.37 4.13
C MET A 177 16.02 9.85 4.05
N GLN A 178 17.00 9.11 4.56
CA GLN A 178 17.08 7.65 4.48
C GLN A 178 15.98 6.95 5.28
N PHE A 179 15.69 7.43 6.50
CA PHE A 179 14.76 6.76 7.43
C PHE A 179 13.43 7.49 7.61
N GLY A 180 13.31 8.73 7.15
CA GLY A 180 12.07 9.51 7.20
C GLY A 180 11.41 9.64 5.83
N LEU A 181 12.13 10.18 4.84
CA LEU A 181 11.57 10.47 3.52
C LEU A 181 11.43 9.21 2.66
N PHE A 182 12.47 8.39 2.54
CA PHE A 182 12.44 7.21 1.66
C PHE A 182 11.30 6.25 2.00
N PRO A 183 11.06 5.83 3.26
CA PRO A 183 9.94 4.93 3.57
C PRO A 183 8.57 5.49 3.13
N ARG A 184 8.38 6.81 3.22
CA ARG A 184 7.14 7.47 2.77
C ARG A 184 6.99 7.44 1.25
N VAL A 185 8.09 7.63 0.53
CA VAL A 185 8.15 7.62 -0.95
C VAL A 185 8.06 6.20 -1.51
N MET A 186 8.53 5.20 -0.74
CA MET A 186 8.55 3.81 -1.17
C MET A 186 7.15 3.23 -1.39
N TRP A 187 6.18 3.58 -0.55
CA TRP A 187 4.82 3.08 -0.72
C TRP A 187 4.17 3.50 -2.05
N PRO A 188 4.11 4.80 -2.41
CA PRO A 188 3.66 5.23 -3.73
C PRO A 188 4.43 4.57 -4.88
N MET A 189 5.75 4.44 -4.76
CA MET A 189 6.58 3.79 -5.77
C MET A 189 6.24 2.31 -5.99
N SER A 190 5.91 1.58 -4.92
CA SER A 190 5.47 0.19 -5.00
C SER A 190 4.11 0.08 -5.69
N VAL A 191 3.17 0.95 -5.33
CA VAL A 191 1.77 0.92 -5.79
C VAL A 191 1.62 1.37 -7.24
N TYR A 192 2.27 2.48 -7.63
CA TYR A 192 2.12 3.08 -8.96
C TYR A 192 3.16 2.57 -9.97
N GLU A 193 2.86 2.68 -11.26
CA GLU A 193 3.83 2.42 -12.34
C GLU A 193 4.73 3.65 -12.57
N VAL A 194 5.89 3.70 -11.91
CA VAL A 194 6.84 4.85 -11.95
C VAL A 194 8.11 4.67 -12.85
N PRO A 195 8.25 3.64 -13.72
CA PRO A 195 9.58 3.15 -14.10
C PRO A 195 10.49 4.10 -14.91
N SER A 196 9.98 5.16 -15.55
CA SER A 196 10.80 6.04 -16.42
C SER A 196 11.27 7.35 -15.79
N LYS A 197 10.82 7.66 -14.57
CA LYS A 197 11.12 8.94 -13.90
C LYS A 197 11.93 8.79 -12.61
N VAL A 198 12.22 7.56 -12.17
CA VAL A 198 12.95 7.30 -10.92
C VAL A 198 14.39 7.80 -11.02
N GLU A 199 15.08 7.61 -12.16
CA GLU A 199 16.46 8.08 -12.31
C GLU A 199 16.53 9.61 -12.34
N LYS A 200 15.49 10.28 -12.87
CA LYS A 200 15.40 11.75 -12.81
C LYS A 200 15.21 12.23 -11.37
N LEU A 201 14.42 11.51 -10.59
CA LEU A 201 14.19 11.81 -9.19
C LEU A 201 15.46 11.57 -8.35
N GLU A 202 16.19 10.49 -8.63
CA GLU A 202 17.46 10.21 -7.97
C GLU A 202 18.51 11.30 -8.26
N ARG A 203 18.54 11.89 -9.46
CA ARG A 203 19.43 13.05 -9.72
C ARG A 203 19.13 14.23 -8.80
N VAL A 204 17.86 14.47 -8.48
CA VAL A 204 17.46 15.50 -7.52
C VAL A 204 17.92 15.11 -6.13
N VAL A 205 17.67 13.87 -5.70
CA VAL A 205 18.17 13.38 -4.40
C VAL A 205 19.69 13.53 -4.29
N ASN A 206 20.43 13.15 -5.34
CA ASN A 206 21.89 13.22 -5.38
C ASN A 206 22.41 14.65 -5.24
N SER A 207 21.70 15.67 -5.73
CA SER A 207 22.15 17.06 -5.56
C SER A 207 22.10 17.49 -4.09
N TYR A 208 21.05 17.10 -3.36
CA TYR A 208 20.92 17.33 -1.92
C TYR A 208 21.92 16.50 -1.12
N VAL A 209 22.07 15.20 -1.43
CA VAL A 209 23.05 14.33 -0.76
C VAL A 209 24.47 14.90 -0.87
N LYS A 210 24.87 15.33 -2.08
CA LYS A 210 26.19 15.95 -2.30
C LYS A 210 26.35 17.24 -1.51
N LYS A 211 25.32 18.10 -1.50
CA LYS A 211 25.29 19.33 -0.72
C LYS A 211 25.46 19.06 0.78
N TRP A 212 24.75 18.08 1.32
CA TRP A 212 24.78 17.76 2.75
C TRP A 212 26.05 17.05 3.18
N LEU A 213 26.67 16.26 2.31
CA LEU A 213 27.98 15.66 2.55
C LEU A 213 29.15 16.63 2.38
N GLY A 214 28.93 17.78 1.73
CA GLY A 214 30.00 18.73 1.40
C GLY A 214 30.95 18.23 0.30
N VAL A 215 30.50 17.31 -0.55
CA VAL A 215 31.32 16.73 -1.64
C VAL A 215 31.12 17.48 -2.96
N PRO A 216 32.10 17.42 -3.89
CA PRO A 216 31.98 18.08 -5.19
C PRO A 216 30.74 17.66 -5.98
N ARG A 217 30.12 18.61 -6.68
CA ARG A 217 28.92 18.35 -7.50
C ARG A 217 29.17 17.33 -8.62
N CYS A 218 30.40 17.24 -9.11
CA CYS A 218 30.83 16.29 -10.15
C CYS A 218 31.00 14.84 -9.66
N LEU A 219 30.91 14.57 -8.35
CA LEU A 219 31.06 13.21 -7.81
C LEU A 219 30.07 12.24 -8.47
N SER A 220 30.54 11.09 -8.94
CA SER A 220 29.69 10.11 -9.62
C SER A 220 28.72 9.42 -8.64
N SER A 221 27.58 8.95 -9.13
CA SER A 221 26.66 8.13 -8.33
C SER A 221 27.28 6.79 -7.92
N VAL A 222 28.22 6.27 -8.71
CA VAL A 222 29.00 5.07 -8.37
C VAL A 222 29.86 5.31 -7.13
N ALA A 223 30.44 6.49 -6.97
CA ALA A 223 31.18 6.82 -5.75
C ALA A 223 30.26 7.01 -4.52
N LEU A 224 28.99 7.37 -4.72
CA LEU A 224 28.02 7.52 -3.62
C LEU A 224 27.44 6.18 -3.15
N TYR A 225 27.15 5.27 -4.08
CA TYR A 225 26.39 4.04 -3.82
C TYR A 225 27.15 2.74 -4.08
N GLY A 226 28.37 2.84 -4.62
CA GLY A 226 29.18 1.69 -5.01
C GLY A 226 29.75 0.93 -3.82
N LYS A 227 30.01 -0.35 -4.03
CA LYS A 227 30.72 -1.22 -3.08
C LYS A 227 32.22 -1.12 -3.34
N GLY A 228 32.85 -0.08 -2.80
CA GLY A 228 34.28 0.17 -2.91
C GLY A 228 35.00 0.10 -1.55
N ILE A 229 36.17 0.73 -1.49
CA ILE A 229 36.97 0.91 -0.25
C ILE A 229 36.20 1.77 0.76
N LEU A 230 35.58 2.86 0.28
CA LEU A 230 34.68 3.69 1.08
C LEU A 230 33.24 3.33 0.72
N GLN A 231 32.49 2.82 1.70
CA GLN A 231 31.06 2.51 1.56
C GLN A 231 30.27 3.45 2.45
N LEU A 232 29.51 4.35 1.84
CA LEU A 232 28.60 5.21 2.56
C LEU A 232 27.32 4.43 2.88
N PRO A 233 26.76 4.55 4.10
CA PRO A 233 25.51 3.90 4.47
C PRO A 233 24.30 4.67 3.90
N ILE A 234 24.31 4.94 2.60
CA ILE A 234 23.28 5.69 1.88
C ILE A 234 22.78 4.81 0.75
N ASN A 235 21.47 4.65 0.63
CA ASN A 235 20.90 3.80 -0.40
C ASN A 235 20.55 4.62 -1.64
N SER A 236 20.77 4.02 -2.81
CA SER A 236 20.29 4.56 -4.08
C SER A 236 18.76 4.47 -4.12
N LEU A 237 18.09 5.54 -4.52
CA LEU A 237 16.64 5.56 -4.70
C LEU A 237 16.21 4.58 -5.81
N VAL A 238 17.02 4.47 -6.87
CA VAL A 238 16.77 3.51 -7.95
C VAL A 238 16.88 2.07 -7.45
N GLU A 239 17.87 1.77 -6.63
CA GLU A 239 18.02 0.42 -6.05
C GLU A 239 16.88 0.10 -5.07
N GLU A 240 16.51 1.02 -4.19
CA GLU A 240 15.34 0.86 -3.31
C GLU A 240 14.05 0.63 -4.11
N PHE A 241 13.86 1.37 -5.20
CA PHE A 241 12.74 1.17 -6.13
C PHE A 241 12.73 -0.23 -6.73
N LYS A 242 13.87 -0.70 -7.25
CA LYS A 242 14.01 -2.05 -7.82
C LYS A 242 13.72 -3.11 -6.77
N CYS A 243 14.32 -2.99 -5.59
CA CYS A 243 14.09 -3.91 -4.47
C CYS A 243 12.61 -3.94 -4.08
N ALA A 244 11.94 -2.80 -4.00
CA ALA A 244 10.52 -2.73 -3.69
C ALA A 244 9.65 -3.40 -4.77
N LYS A 245 9.96 -3.22 -6.05
CA LYS A 245 9.24 -3.88 -7.15
C LYS A 245 9.48 -5.39 -7.20
N VAL A 246 10.70 -5.86 -6.92
CA VAL A 246 11.02 -7.29 -6.76
C VAL A 246 10.26 -7.89 -5.58
N ARG A 247 10.26 -7.22 -4.42
CA ARG A 247 9.48 -7.65 -3.25
C ARG A 247 8.00 -7.77 -3.59
N THR A 248 7.42 -6.78 -4.27
CA THR A 248 6.01 -6.83 -4.70
C THR A 248 5.75 -7.99 -5.65
N GLU A 249 6.63 -8.25 -6.63
CA GLU A 249 6.51 -9.41 -7.53
C GLU A 249 6.48 -10.72 -6.72
N LEU A 250 7.48 -10.93 -5.86
CA LEU A 250 7.60 -12.13 -5.03
C LEU A 250 6.41 -12.33 -4.09
N LEU A 251 5.90 -11.23 -3.50
CA LEU A 251 4.72 -11.29 -2.63
C LEU A 251 3.46 -11.70 -3.38
N LEU A 252 3.30 -11.23 -4.63
CA LEU A 252 2.14 -11.56 -5.45
C LEU A 252 2.22 -12.98 -6.00
N THR A 253 3.36 -13.36 -6.59
CA THR A 253 3.55 -14.69 -7.19
C THR A 253 3.65 -15.79 -6.14
N GLY A 254 4.30 -15.51 -5.00
CA GLY A 254 4.42 -16.43 -3.85
C GLY A 254 3.18 -16.49 -2.95
N SER A 255 2.09 -15.79 -3.31
CA SER A 255 0.86 -15.80 -2.52
C SER A 255 0.23 -17.20 -2.48
N LYS A 256 -0.20 -17.62 -1.27
CA LYS A 256 -0.99 -18.85 -1.08
C LYS A 256 -2.39 -18.75 -1.68
N ASP A 257 -2.89 -17.52 -1.89
CA ASP A 257 -4.17 -17.30 -2.56
C ASP A 257 -4.00 -17.44 -4.08
N ARG A 258 -4.62 -18.47 -4.64
CA ARG A 258 -4.60 -18.78 -6.09
C ARG A 258 -5.11 -17.64 -6.96
N ILE A 259 -6.06 -16.84 -6.47
CA ILE A 259 -6.58 -15.70 -7.21
C ILE A 259 -5.50 -14.61 -7.29
N VAL A 260 -4.78 -14.37 -6.20
CA VAL A 260 -3.72 -13.36 -6.14
C VAL A 260 -2.50 -13.77 -6.96
N SER A 261 -2.03 -15.02 -6.82
CA SER A 261 -0.88 -15.51 -7.57
C SER A 261 -1.19 -15.70 -9.05
N GLY A 262 -2.37 -16.21 -9.39
CA GLY A 262 -2.80 -16.39 -10.79
C GLY A 262 -3.10 -15.08 -11.52
N LEU A 263 -3.57 -14.04 -10.81
CA LEU A 263 -3.91 -12.73 -11.41
C LEU A 263 -2.90 -11.63 -11.04
N ALA A 264 -1.69 -12.01 -10.61
CA ALA A 264 -0.65 -11.08 -10.20
C ALA A 264 -0.36 -10.07 -11.34
N PRO A 265 -0.65 -8.77 -11.14
CA PRO A 265 -0.35 -7.76 -12.16
C PRO A 265 1.16 -7.59 -12.30
N ASN A 266 1.63 -7.33 -13.52
CA ASN A 266 3.04 -6.95 -13.73
C ASN A 266 3.34 -5.63 -12.98
N PRO A 267 4.25 -5.63 -11.98
CA PRO A 267 4.48 -4.48 -11.10
C PRO A 267 5.29 -3.37 -11.78
N SER A 268 5.89 -3.64 -12.94
CA SER A 268 6.49 -2.63 -13.82
C SER A 268 6.28 -3.02 -15.29
N LYS A 269 5.74 -2.07 -16.07
CA LYS A 269 5.69 -2.15 -17.55
C LYS A 269 6.84 -1.39 -18.22
N GLY A 270 7.87 -1.02 -17.44
CA GLY A 270 9.03 -0.28 -17.95
C GLY A 270 9.79 -1.07 -19.02
N ARG A 271 10.26 -0.37 -20.07
CA ARG A 271 11.09 -0.98 -21.12
C ARG A 271 12.50 -1.33 -20.64
N LYS A 272 13.07 -0.53 -19.74
CA LYS A 272 14.47 -0.64 -19.32
C LYS A 272 14.75 -1.77 -18.33
N TRP A 273 13.82 -2.05 -17.42
CA TRP A 273 14.04 -3.02 -16.37
C TRP A 273 12.73 -3.65 -15.91
N LYS A 274 12.74 -4.97 -15.74
CA LYS A 274 11.56 -5.79 -15.43
C LYS A 274 11.80 -6.61 -14.15
N PRO A 275 10.95 -6.48 -13.12
CA PRO A 275 11.05 -7.24 -11.88
C PRO A 275 11.06 -8.76 -12.08
N LYS A 276 10.21 -9.28 -12.99
CA LYS A 276 10.13 -10.72 -13.29
C LYS A 276 11.45 -11.32 -13.73
N VAL A 277 12.19 -10.64 -14.60
CA VAL A 277 13.48 -11.10 -15.11
C VAL A 277 14.50 -11.10 -13.97
N ALA A 278 14.54 -10.03 -13.18
CA ALA A 278 15.44 -9.94 -12.03
C ALA A 278 15.17 -11.02 -10.97
N VAL A 279 13.91 -11.40 -10.75
CA VAL A 279 13.55 -12.52 -9.86
C VAL A 279 14.07 -13.85 -10.42
N GLN A 280 13.82 -14.13 -11.69
CA GLN A 280 14.27 -15.37 -12.34
C GLN A 280 15.79 -15.53 -12.35
N GLU A 281 16.53 -14.42 -12.50
CA GLU A 281 18.00 -14.41 -12.42
C GLU A 281 18.52 -14.64 -10.99
N ALA A 282 17.77 -14.18 -9.97
CA ALA A 282 18.18 -14.25 -8.56
C ALA A 282 17.78 -15.55 -7.85
N GLU A 283 16.69 -16.21 -8.27
CA GLU A 283 16.22 -17.49 -7.72
C GLU A 283 17.28 -18.60 -7.70
N PRO A 284 17.99 -18.91 -8.81
CA PRO A 284 19.02 -19.97 -8.81
C PRO A 284 20.18 -19.63 -7.87
N GLN A 285 20.58 -18.35 -7.80
CA GLN A 285 21.66 -17.91 -6.90
C GLN A 285 21.27 -18.05 -5.42
N SER A 286 20.00 -17.79 -5.09
CA SER A 286 19.48 -17.95 -3.73
C SER A 286 19.42 -19.43 -3.32
N GLN A 287 18.98 -20.32 -4.22
CA GLN A 287 18.97 -21.76 -3.99
C GLN A 287 20.38 -22.33 -3.81
N ASP A 288 21.36 -21.86 -4.60
CA ASP A 288 22.76 -22.24 -4.43
C ASP A 288 23.35 -21.80 -3.09
N VAL A 289 23.01 -20.59 -2.62
CA VAL A 289 23.43 -20.09 -1.30
C VAL A 289 22.80 -20.90 -0.17
N LEU A 290 21.52 -21.26 -0.30
CA LEU A 290 20.82 -22.11 0.67
C LEU A 290 21.42 -23.53 0.69
N HIS A 291 21.71 -24.12 -0.47
CA HIS A 291 22.38 -25.41 -0.57
C HIS A 291 23.81 -25.38 0.01
N ARG A 292 24.57 -24.31 -0.23
CA ARG A 292 25.90 -24.13 0.39
C ARG A 292 25.80 -23.99 1.91
N ARG A 293 24.84 -23.22 2.44
CA ARG A 293 24.62 -23.10 3.89
C ARG A 293 24.18 -24.42 4.53
N GLN A 294 23.32 -25.20 3.86
CA GLN A 294 22.94 -26.53 4.33
C GLN A 294 24.08 -27.54 4.29
N ARG A 295 25.02 -27.43 3.34
CA ARG A 295 26.25 -28.24 3.33
C ARG A 295 27.19 -27.88 4.48
N ILE A 296 27.36 -26.59 4.76
CA ILE A 296 28.19 -26.12 5.88
C ILE A 296 27.60 -26.56 7.24
N GLY A 297 26.27 -26.53 7.38
CA GLY A 297 25.58 -27.01 8.59
C GLY A 297 25.49 -28.53 8.75
N ARG A 298 25.99 -29.33 7.80
CA ARG A 298 26.14 -30.79 7.92
C ARG A 298 27.58 -31.25 8.11
N CYS A 299 28.53 -30.32 8.08
CA CYS A 299 29.96 -30.57 8.34
C CYS A 299 30.40 -30.14 9.75
N LEU A 300 29.43 -29.84 10.62
CA LEU A 300 29.56 -29.66 12.08
C LEU A 300 28.68 -30.72 12.75
#